data_AF-A9B1R2-F1
#
_entry.id   AF-A9B1R2-F1
#
_cell.length_a   1.000
_cell.length_b   1.000
_cell.length_c   1.000
_cell.angle_alpha   90.00
_cell.angle_beta   90.00
_cell.angle_gamma   90.00
#
_symmetry.space_group_name_H-M   'P 1'
#
loop_
_entity.id
_entity.type
_entity.pdbx_description
1 polymer ?
#
loop_
_entity_poly.entity_id
_entity_poly.type
_entity_poly.pdbx_seq_one_letter_code
_entity_poly.pdbx_strand_id
1 'polypeptide(L)'
;MMARHSKLFWLSGLVALLLATIVHLALTAAGPQRWDAWVHLLLYGWISCSIFAVNYHTTPVFSGRNFPKPAWLELHWLVWSLGVVLASSGLVWYSQLSYRLGLGLEWLGSWLFMWNIMQLLRSPKLRPSMPSSPLQQQIDRLSTLATKTSGASLPLALSLILAREFGLIHSRWLLSAEHLLTLGWMMLMIIGVACHVLPRWSGQATRDPRWLKVGLSLHHLGLLSIVLGLGVDLPALFALGASFILVALACCVWLLIPALATPPVKQPSQLSIVQPRRIGPLTMWSIRAAVFYLAVGIGLGISFAFDRALGAQLRPIHVESNLAGFATILIYGMAYFMIPRFMGRPLGLANIANWQVFLAISAVAIIDLGWAGLVAGLAWARWLLVFGASIHGLAALLFSLSMLATIYQPVPLRRLAHKS
;
A
#
# COMPACT_ATOMS: atom_id res chain seq x y z
N MET A 1 17.93 -13.86 1.68
CA MET A 1 18.00 -13.16 0.39
C MET A 1 16.59 -13.05 -0.18
N MET A 2 16.23 -11.92 -0.78
CA MET A 2 14.91 -11.74 -1.42
C MET A 2 14.73 -12.72 -2.58
N ALA A 3 13.59 -13.40 -2.61
CA ALA A 3 13.26 -14.35 -3.66
C ALA A 3 13.03 -13.65 -5.01
N ARG A 4 13.33 -14.33 -6.12
CA ARG A 4 13.25 -13.78 -7.49
C ARG A 4 11.89 -13.12 -7.78
N HIS A 5 10.79 -13.80 -7.48
CA HIS A 5 9.44 -13.29 -7.72
C HIS A 5 9.13 -12.02 -6.90
N SER A 6 9.60 -11.91 -5.66
CA SER A 6 9.47 -10.66 -4.89
C SER A 6 10.24 -9.51 -5.55
N LYS A 7 11.42 -9.78 -6.14
CA LYS A 7 12.15 -8.76 -6.92
C LYS A 7 11.36 -8.33 -8.15
N LEU A 8 10.79 -9.28 -8.89
CA LEU A 8 10.00 -9.00 -10.09
C LEU A 8 8.82 -8.08 -9.80
N PHE A 9 8.03 -8.37 -8.75
CA PHE A 9 6.94 -7.48 -8.34
C PHE A 9 7.45 -6.10 -7.88
N TRP A 10 8.55 -6.03 -7.12
CA TRP A 10 9.14 -4.73 -6.77
C TRP A 10 9.51 -3.91 -8.00
N LEU A 11 10.13 -4.51 -9.01
CA LEU A 11 10.51 -3.83 -10.25
C LEU A 11 9.28 -3.36 -11.04
N SER A 12 8.27 -4.23 -11.21
CA SER A 12 7.00 -3.84 -11.83
C SER A 12 6.35 -2.67 -11.10
N GLY A 13 6.36 -2.69 -9.76
CA GLY A 13 5.86 -1.60 -8.93
C GLY A 13 6.62 -0.30 -9.13
N LEU A 14 7.96 -0.32 -9.14
CA LEU A 14 8.78 0.88 -9.37
C LEU A 14 8.52 1.49 -10.75
N VAL A 15 8.40 0.66 -11.80
CA VAL A 15 8.03 1.14 -13.13
C VAL A 15 6.64 1.78 -13.12
N ALA A 16 5.66 1.13 -12.52
CA ALA A 16 4.30 1.66 -12.42
C ALA A 16 4.24 2.98 -11.63
N LEU A 17 5.02 3.11 -10.55
CA LEU A 17 5.14 4.35 -9.79
C LEU A 17 5.66 5.51 -10.67
N LEU A 18 6.73 5.28 -11.45
CA LEU A 18 7.28 6.30 -12.34
C LEU A 18 6.27 6.69 -13.43
N LEU A 19 5.63 5.69 -14.06
CA LEU A 19 4.56 5.94 -15.04
C LEU A 19 3.40 6.73 -14.43
N ALA A 20 2.98 6.39 -13.20
CA ALA A 20 1.94 7.14 -12.48
C ALA A 20 2.34 8.61 -12.32
N THR A 21 3.58 8.91 -11.94
CA THR A 21 4.02 10.31 -11.80
C THR A 21 4.06 11.08 -13.13
N ILE A 22 4.38 10.42 -14.24
CA ILE A 22 4.31 11.02 -15.58
C ILE A 22 2.86 11.33 -15.95
N VAL A 23 1.94 10.38 -15.72
CA VAL A 23 0.50 10.59 -15.98
C VAL A 23 -0.05 11.70 -15.07
N HIS A 24 0.37 11.77 -13.81
CA HIS A 24 -0.03 12.81 -12.88
C HIS A 24 0.43 14.21 -13.32
N LEU A 25 1.69 14.33 -13.75
CA LEU A 25 2.20 15.59 -14.29
C LEU A 25 1.42 16.02 -15.53
N ALA A 26 1.14 15.08 -16.44
CA ALA A 26 0.31 15.35 -17.61
C ALA A 26 -1.12 15.78 -17.23
N LEU A 27 -1.72 15.16 -16.20
CA LEU A 27 -3.06 15.49 -15.70
C LEU A 27 -3.12 16.90 -15.11
N THR A 28 -2.17 17.25 -14.26
CA THR A 28 -2.13 18.58 -13.62
C THR A 28 -1.88 19.70 -14.65
N ALA A 29 -1.10 19.40 -15.70
CA ALA A 29 -0.84 20.33 -16.79
C ALA A 29 -2.03 20.45 -17.77
N ALA A 30 -2.57 19.34 -18.27
CA ALA A 30 -3.53 19.33 -19.38
C ALA A 30 -5.01 19.26 -18.94
N GLY A 31 -5.30 18.84 -17.72
CA GLY A 31 -6.66 18.68 -17.18
C GLY A 31 -6.97 17.24 -16.76
N PRO A 32 -8.17 16.99 -16.19
CA PRO A 32 -8.50 15.74 -15.48
C PRO A 32 -8.64 14.50 -16.37
N GLN A 33 -8.39 14.61 -17.68
CA GLN A 33 -8.72 13.62 -18.71
C GLN A 33 -8.01 12.25 -18.58
N ARG A 34 -7.15 12.04 -17.58
CA ARG A 34 -6.43 10.77 -17.36
C ARG A 34 -6.36 10.37 -15.89
N TRP A 35 -7.29 10.88 -15.08
CA TRP A 35 -7.33 10.64 -13.64
C TRP A 35 -7.38 9.15 -13.33
N ASP A 36 -8.27 8.42 -14.00
CA ASP A 36 -8.46 7.00 -13.78
C ASP A 36 -7.19 6.19 -14.05
N ALA A 37 -6.41 6.55 -15.08
CA ALA A 37 -5.15 5.89 -15.38
C ALA A 37 -4.09 6.10 -14.28
N TRP A 38 -4.01 7.30 -13.72
CA TRP A 38 -3.13 7.60 -12.60
C TRP A 38 -3.52 6.80 -11.36
N VAL A 39 -4.82 6.80 -11.00
CA VAL A 39 -5.34 6.00 -9.88
C VAL A 39 -5.06 4.51 -10.10
N HIS A 40 -5.30 4.00 -11.31
CA HIS A 40 -5.09 2.59 -11.66
C HIS A 40 -3.62 2.19 -11.53
N LEU A 41 -2.70 2.99 -12.06
CA LEU A 41 -1.25 2.76 -11.96
C LEU A 41 -0.76 2.80 -10.51
N LEU A 42 -1.28 3.71 -9.68
CA LEU A 42 -0.93 3.72 -8.25
C LEU A 42 -1.48 2.50 -7.52
N LEU A 43 -2.76 2.18 -7.69
CA LEU A 43 -3.44 1.16 -6.89
C LEU A 43 -3.04 -0.26 -7.30
N TYR A 44 -3.12 -0.59 -8.59
CA TYR A 44 -2.86 -1.93 -9.12
C TYR A 44 -1.40 -2.13 -9.53
N GLY A 45 -0.78 -1.08 -10.06
CA GLY A 45 0.64 -1.10 -10.39
C GLY A 45 1.52 -1.00 -9.14
N TRP A 46 1.63 0.19 -8.55
CA TRP A 46 2.58 0.45 -7.47
C TRP A 46 2.23 -0.24 -6.15
N ILE A 47 1.04 0.03 -5.59
CA ILE A 47 0.64 -0.42 -4.25
C ILE A 47 0.45 -1.94 -4.23
N SER A 48 -0.33 -2.49 -5.16
CA SER A 48 -0.60 -3.93 -5.19
C SER A 48 0.67 -4.75 -5.49
N CYS A 49 1.54 -4.32 -6.41
CA CYS A 49 2.82 -5.02 -6.60
C CYS A 49 3.71 -4.96 -5.37
N SER A 50 3.73 -3.83 -4.64
CA SER A 50 4.47 -3.72 -3.37
C SER A 50 3.91 -4.69 -2.32
N ILE A 51 2.59 -4.80 -2.21
CA ILE A 51 1.91 -5.75 -1.33
C ILE A 51 2.28 -7.19 -1.69
N PHE A 52 2.23 -7.57 -2.97
CA PHE A 52 2.59 -8.93 -3.40
C PHE A 52 4.06 -9.24 -3.12
N ALA A 53 4.96 -8.29 -3.43
CA ALA A 53 6.38 -8.45 -3.21
C ALA A 53 6.71 -8.69 -1.73
N VAL A 54 6.09 -7.90 -0.85
CA VAL A 54 6.19 -8.06 0.61
C VAL A 54 5.62 -9.41 1.02
N ASN A 55 4.39 -9.76 0.65
CA ASN A 55 3.75 -11.01 1.08
C ASN A 55 4.52 -12.26 0.65
N TYR A 56 4.99 -12.29 -0.59
CA TYR A 56 5.78 -13.42 -1.09
C TYR A 56 7.15 -13.54 -0.44
N HIS A 57 7.64 -12.48 0.20
CA HIS A 57 8.82 -12.57 1.02
C HIS A 57 8.51 -12.92 2.48
N THR A 58 7.58 -12.20 3.10
CA THR A 58 7.36 -12.24 4.55
C THR A 58 6.54 -13.44 4.98
N THR A 59 5.50 -13.82 4.24
CA THR A 59 4.58 -14.90 4.66
C THR A 59 5.29 -16.25 4.76
N PRO A 60 6.18 -16.66 3.82
CA PRO A 60 7.00 -17.86 3.99
C PRO A 60 7.88 -17.82 5.25
N VAL A 61 8.49 -16.67 5.54
CA VAL A 61 9.37 -16.47 6.71
C VAL A 61 8.59 -16.62 8.00
N PHE A 62 7.45 -15.96 8.14
CA PHE A 62 6.64 -16.00 9.36
C PHE A 62 5.94 -17.34 9.58
N SER A 63 5.49 -17.98 8.50
CA SER A 63 4.83 -19.28 8.60
C SER A 63 5.80 -20.46 8.75
N GLY A 64 7.10 -20.25 8.49
CA GLY A 64 8.12 -21.31 8.49
C GLY A 64 7.92 -22.29 7.34
N ARG A 65 7.36 -21.83 6.21
CA ARG A 65 6.96 -22.65 5.06
C ARG A 65 7.59 -22.13 3.77
N ASN A 66 7.60 -22.95 2.74
CA ASN A 66 8.02 -22.57 1.39
C ASN A 66 6.84 -22.70 0.43
N PHE A 67 6.84 -21.91 -0.65
CA PHE A 67 5.87 -22.11 -1.72
C PHE A 67 6.16 -23.44 -2.42
N PRO A 68 5.16 -24.32 -2.59
CA PRO A 68 5.38 -25.66 -3.14
C PRO A 68 5.67 -25.63 -4.64
N LYS A 69 5.17 -24.63 -5.37
CA LYS A 69 5.33 -24.51 -6.83
C LYS A 69 5.73 -23.09 -7.24
N PRO A 70 7.03 -22.75 -7.28
CA PRO A 70 7.51 -21.41 -7.62
C PRO A 70 7.02 -20.86 -8.97
N ALA A 71 6.80 -21.73 -9.97
CA ALA A 71 6.28 -21.35 -11.28
C ALA A 71 4.93 -20.62 -11.22
N TRP A 72 4.06 -20.95 -10.24
CA TRP A 72 2.77 -20.26 -10.08
C TRP A 72 2.91 -18.83 -9.57
N LEU A 73 4.03 -18.50 -8.91
CA LEU A 73 4.36 -17.13 -8.51
C LEU A 73 4.81 -16.30 -9.71
N GLU A 74 5.57 -16.91 -10.62
CA GLU A 74 6.01 -16.27 -11.86
C GLU A 74 4.82 -16.07 -12.83
N LEU A 75 3.92 -17.06 -12.93
CA LEU A 75 2.68 -16.93 -13.69
C LEU A 75 1.81 -15.79 -13.13
N HIS A 76 1.63 -15.72 -11.80
CA HIS A 76 0.92 -14.60 -11.18
C HIS A 76 1.55 -13.25 -11.56
N TRP A 77 2.87 -13.12 -11.42
CA TRP A 77 3.58 -11.88 -11.79
C TRP A 77 3.35 -11.48 -13.24
N LEU A 78 3.46 -12.43 -14.18
CA LEU A 78 3.26 -12.19 -15.60
C LEU A 78 1.83 -11.73 -15.89
N VAL A 79 0.84 -12.50 -15.43
CA VAL A 79 -0.59 -12.22 -15.63
C VAL A 79 -0.97 -10.86 -15.05
N TRP A 80 -0.54 -10.57 -13.81
CA TRP A 80 -0.81 -9.28 -13.17
C TRP A 80 -0.14 -8.12 -13.90
N SER A 81 1.15 -8.24 -14.23
CA SER A 81 1.89 -7.14 -14.88
C SER A 81 1.35 -6.83 -16.28
N LEU A 82 0.98 -7.85 -17.06
CA LEU A 82 0.30 -7.67 -18.34
C LEU A 82 -1.07 -7.03 -18.17
N GLY A 83 -1.81 -7.43 -17.13
CA GLY A 83 -3.09 -6.83 -16.76
C GLY A 83 -2.97 -5.32 -16.50
N VAL A 84 -2.03 -4.92 -15.64
CA VAL A 84 -1.77 -3.49 -15.32
C VAL A 84 -1.38 -2.71 -16.57
N VAL A 85 -0.51 -3.25 -17.43
CA VAL A 85 -0.08 -2.58 -18.67
C VAL A 85 -1.25 -2.40 -19.63
N LEU A 86 -2.05 -3.44 -19.87
CA LEU A 86 -3.21 -3.35 -20.76
C LEU A 86 -4.34 -2.48 -20.21
N ALA A 87 -4.61 -2.55 -18.90
CA ALA A 87 -5.64 -1.75 -18.27
C ALA A 87 -5.28 -0.26 -18.29
N SER A 88 -4.06 0.07 -17.86
CA SER A 88 -3.57 1.45 -17.86
C SER A 88 -3.45 2.02 -19.27
N SER A 89 -3.08 1.20 -20.26
CA SER A 89 -3.08 1.63 -21.66
C SER A 89 -4.48 1.75 -22.27
N GLY A 90 -5.42 0.93 -21.83
CA GLY A 90 -6.84 1.15 -22.13
C GLY A 90 -7.30 2.52 -21.64
N LEU A 91 -6.95 2.89 -20.41
CA LEU A 91 -7.37 4.16 -19.80
C LEU A 91 -6.70 5.40 -20.42
N VAL A 92 -5.41 5.35 -20.72
CA VAL A 92 -4.69 6.52 -21.30
C VAL A 92 -5.05 6.76 -22.77
N TRP A 93 -5.35 5.70 -23.54
CA TRP A 93 -5.67 5.77 -24.97
C TRP A 93 -7.17 5.56 -25.26
N TYR A 94 -8.01 5.54 -24.21
CA TYR A 94 -9.47 5.34 -24.29
C TYR A 94 -9.90 4.07 -25.05
N SER A 95 -9.10 3.00 -24.98
CA SER A 95 -9.42 1.69 -25.57
C SER A 95 -10.16 0.81 -24.57
N GLN A 96 -11.49 0.70 -24.73
CA GLN A 96 -12.31 -0.11 -23.82
C GLN A 96 -11.97 -1.60 -23.87
N LEU A 97 -11.58 -2.11 -25.03
CA LEU A 97 -11.17 -3.51 -25.19
C LEU A 97 -9.89 -3.79 -24.39
N SER A 98 -8.85 -2.95 -24.55
CA SER A 98 -7.60 -3.08 -23.81
C SER A 98 -7.85 -2.97 -22.30
N TYR A 99 -8.70 -2.02 -21.89
CA TYR A 99 -9.06 -1.85 -20.49
C TYR A 99 -9.73 -3.09 -19.89
N ARG A 100 -10.76 -3.63 -20.55
CA ARG A 100 -11.49 -4.82 -20.10
C ARG A 100 -10.61 -6.08 -20.08
N LEU A 101 -9.77 -6.28 -21.09
CA LEU A 101 -8.82 -7.40 -21.13
C LEU A 101 -7.79 -7.27 -20.00
N GLY A 102 -7.27 -6.07 -19.75
CA GLY A 102 -6.37 -5.79 -18.64
C GLY A 102 -7.00 -6.11 -17.28
N LEU A 103 -8.22 -5.63 -17.03
CA LEU A 103 -8.98 -5.96 -15.83
C LEU A 103 -9.24 -7.47 -15.68
N GLY A 104 -9.51 -8.17 -16.78
CA GLY A 104 -9.70 -9.63 -16.76
C GLY A 104 -8.42 -10.38 -16.34
N LEU A 105 -7.25 -9.92 -16.80
CA LEU A 105 -5.96 -10.46 -16.37
C LEU A 105 -5.65 -10.10 -14.92
N GLU A 106 -5.92 -8.88 -14.46
CA GLU A 106 -5.77 -8.51 -13.04
C GLU A 106 -6.67 -9.36 -12.15
N TRP A 107 -7.92 -9.59 -12.56
CA TRP A 107 -8.86 -10.47 -11.85
C TRP A 107 -8.31 -11.89 -11.74
N LEU A 108 -7.84 -12.48 -12.84
CA LEU A 108 -7.17 -13.79 -12.80
C LEU A 108 -5.93 -13.77 -11.90
N GLY A 109 -5.11 -12.73 -12.00
CA GLY A 109 -3.92 -12.52 -11.16
C GLY A 109 -4.27 -12.49 -9.67
N SER A 110 -5.36 -11.84 -9.28
CA SER A 110 -5.81 -11.80 -7.88
C SER A 110 -6.19 -13.20 -7.33
N TRP A 111 -6.82 -14.04 -8.15
CA TRP A 111 -7.09 -15.44 -7.80
C TRP A 111 -5.82 -16.27 -7.70
N LEU A 112 -4.87 -16.08 -8.63
CA LEU A 112 -3.56 -16.72 -8.57
C LEU A 112 -2.80 -16.32 -7.30
N PHE A 113 -2.87 -15.05 -6.89
CA PHE A 113 -2.31 -14.59 -5.62
C PHE A 113 -2.89 -15.37 -4.44
N MET A 114 -4.22 -15.40 -4.31
CA MET A 114 -4.90 -16.14 -3.24
C MET A 114 -4.55 -17.62 -3.26
N TRP A 115 -4.57 -18.25 -4.44
CA TRP A 115 -4.21 -19.64 -4.62
C TRP A 115 -2.79 -19.93 -4.10
N ASN A 116 -1.82 -19.12 -4.50
CA ASN A 116 -0.43 -19.24 -4.04
C ASN A 116 -0.31 -19.13 -2.52
N ILE A 117 -1.01 -18.18 -1.89
CA ILE A 117 -1.02 -18.02 -0.43
C ILE A 117 -1.69 -19.22 0.26
N MET A 118 -2.81 -19.72 -0.27
CA MET A 118 -3.48 -20.90 0.29
C MET A 118 -2.58 -22.14 0.21
N GLN A 119 -1.88 -22.34 -0.90
CA GLN A 119 -0.95 -23.46 -1.08
C GLN A 119 0.25 -23.36 -0.13
N LEU A 120 0.82 -22.16 0.04
CA LEU A 120 1.82 -21.91 1.07
C LEU A 120 1.28 -22.26 2.46
N LEU A 121 0.07 -21.84 2.80
CA LEU A 121 -0.50 -22.09 4.13
C LEU A 121 -0.93 -23.54 4.37
N ARG A 122 -1.08 -24.35 3.31
CA ARG A 122 -1.31 -25.79 3.40
C ARG A 122 -0.01 -26.60 3.39
N SER A 123 1.11 -25.99 2.98
CA SER A 123 2.39 -26.68 2.92
C SER A 123 2.93 -27.05 4.31
N PRO A 124 3.71 -28.14 4.41
CA PRO A 124 4.36 -28.54 5.67
C PRO A 124 5.21 -27.40 6.25
N LYS A 125 5.19 -27.27 7.58
CA LYS A 125 6.12 -26.37 8.28
C LYS A 125 7.50 -27.01 8.24
N LEU A 126 8.47 -26.29 7.68
CA LEU A 126 9.87 -26.73 7.55
C LEU A 126 10.75 -26.11 8.63
N ARG A 127 10.28 -25.02 9.25
CA ARG A 127 11.03 -24.22 10.22
C ARG A 127 10.12 -23.86 11.39
N PRO A 128 10.67 -23.76 12.62
CA PRO A 128 9.91 -23.21 13.73
C PRO A 128 9.51 -21.77 13.38
N SER A 129 8.28 -21.39 13.75
CA SER A 129 7.86 -19.99 13.70
C SER A 129 8.75 -19.15 14.61
N MET A 130 8.96 -17.89 14.26
CA MET A 130 9.77 -17.00 15.12
C MET A 130 9.21 -16.99 16.56
N PRO A 131 10.09 -17.13 17.58
CA PRO A 131 9.68 -17.04 18.97
C PRO A 131 8.88 -15.76 19.21
N SER A 132 7.76 -15.89 19.90
CA SER A 132 6.87 -14.77 20.20
C SER A 132 6.21 -15.01 21.55
N SER A 133 6.03 -13.92 22.30
CA SER A 133 5.27 -13.96 23.55
C SER A 133 3.84 -14.45 23.28
N PRO A 134 3.16 -15.06 24.27
CA PRO A 134 1.77 -15.50 24.11
C PRO A 134 0.84 -14.40 23.60
N LEU A 135 1.04 -13.16 24.06
CA LEU A 135 0.28 -11.99 23.61
C LEU A 135 0.50 -11.70 22.12
N GLN A 136 1.75 -11.72 21.67
CA GLN A 136 2.09 -11.48 20.26
C GLN A 136 1.54 -12.59 19.37
N GLN A 137 1.50 -13.85 19.83
CA GLN A 137 0.89 -14.94 19.06
C GLN A 137 -0.60 -14.72 18.81
N GLN A 138 -1.34 -14.14 19.78
CA GLN A 138 -2.75 -13.79 19.58
C GLN A 138 -2.90 -12.70 18.52
N ILE A 139 -2.05 -11.67 18.57
CA ILE A 139 -2.04 -10.59 17.58
C ILE A 139 -1.68 -11.13 16.21
N ASP A 140 -0.71 -12.04 16.11
CA ASP A 140 -0.32 -12.64 14.84
C ASP A 140 -1.47 -13.44 14.21
N ARG A 141 -2.30 -14.13 15.00
CA ARG A 141 -3.49 -14.84 14.50
C ARG A 141 -4.53 -13.86 13.93
N LEU A 142 -4.81 -12.78 14.66
CA LEU A 142 -5.73 -11.73 14.22
C LEU A 142 -5.19 -10.99 12.98
N SER A 143 -3.89 -10.72 12.95
CA SER A 143 -3.20 -10.09 11.82
C SER A 143 -3.26 -10.96 10.57
N THR A 144 -3.08 -12.28 10.74
CA THR A 144 -3.25 -13.26 9.65
C THR A 144 -4.68 -13.27 9.14
N LEU A 145 -5.68 -13.10 10.00
CA LEU A 145 -7.08 -12.97 9.57
C LEU A 145 -7.27 -11.72 8.72
N ALA A 146 -6.74 -10.56 9.14
CA ALA A 146 -6.78 -9.33 8.35
C ALA A 146 -6.14 -9.52 6.96
N THR A 147 -4.96 -10.14 6.88
CA THR A 147 -4.29 -10.44 5.61
C THR A 147 -5.12 -11.39 4.72
N LYS A 148 -5.81 -12.37 5.30
CA LYS A 148 -6.70 -13.28 4.55
C LYS A 148 -7.92 -12.55 4.00
N THR A 149 -8.59 -11.74 4.82
CA THR A 149 -9.75 -10.95 4.37
C THR A 149 -9.32 -9.96 3.28
N SER A 150 -8.16 -9.31 3.44
CA SER A 150 -7.57 -8.47 2.40
C SER A 150 -7.43 -9.25 1.09
N GLY A 151 -6.79 -10.43 1.12
CA GLY A 151 -6.63 -11.27 -0.06
C GLY A 151 -7.94 -11.61 -0.77
N ALA A 152 -9.04 -11.83 -0.03
CA ALA A 152 -10.37 -12.07 -0.60
C ALA A 152 -11.05 -10.80 -1.16
N SER A 153 -10.71 -9.62 -0.63
CA SER A 153 -11.30 -8.35 -1.04
C SER A 153 -10.88 -7.94 -2.46
N LEU A 154 -9.64 -8.28 -2.86
CA LEU A 154 -9.11 -7.94 -4.18
C LEU A 154 -9.90 -8.58 -5.36
N PRO A 155 -10.06 -9.92 -5.45
CA PRO A 155 -10.85 -10.52 -6.51
C PRO A 155 -12.30 -10.07 -6.47
N LEU A 156 -12.89 -9.88 -5.28
CA LEU A 156 -14.27 -9.41 -5.16
C LEU A 156 -14.42 -7.99 -5.73
N ALA A 157 -13.48 -7.09 -5.46
CA ALA A 157 -13.54 -5.74 -6.02
C ALA A 157 -13.34 -5.74 -7.55
N LEU A 158 -12.39 -6.52 -8.06
CA LEU A 158 -12.18 -6.68 -9.50
C LEU A 158 -13.40 -7.31 -10.19
N SER A 159 -14.09 -8.25 -9.53
CA SER A 159 -15.36 -8.79 -10.01
C SER A 159 -16.45 -7.71 -10.13
N LEU A 160 -16.57 -6.81 -9.15
CA LEU A 160 -17.52 -5.71 -9.20
C LEU A 160 -17.18 -4.73 -10.35
N ILE A 161 -15.91 -4.40 -10.54
CA ILE A 161 -15.47 -3.53 -11.64
C ILE A 161 -15.76 -4.20 -12.99
N LEU A 162 -15.37 -5.46 -13.19
CA LEU A 162 -15.66 -6.18 -14.42
C LEU A 162 -17.16 -6.29 -14.69
N ALA A 163 -17.96 -6.63 -13.68
CA ALA A 163 -19.42 -6.69 -13.80
C ALA A 163 -19.99 -5.33 -14.26
N ARG A 164 -19.49 -4.22 -13.71
CA ARG A 164 -19.85 -2.86 -14.15
C ARG A 164 -19.42 -2.62 -15.60
N GLU A 165 -18.20 -2.99 -15.97
CA GLU A 165 -17.67 -2.80 -17.33
C GLU A 165 -18.44 -3.57 -18.40
N PHE A 166 -19.00 -4.73 -18.04
CA PHE A 166 -19.86 -5.54 -18.90
C PHE A 166 -21.35 -5.17 -18.80
N GLY A 167 -21.71 -4.14 -18.02
CA GLY A 167 -23.10 -3.69 -17.88
C GLY A 167 -23.99 -4.64 -17.08
N LEU A 168 -23.40 -5.56 -16.30
CA LEU A 168 -24.13 -6.52 -15.47
C LEU A 168 -24.66 -5.90 -14.17
N ILE A 169 -24.06 -4.80 -13.71
CA ILE A 169 -24.48 -4.05 -12.53
C ILE A 169 -24.41 -2.55 -12.78
N HIS A 170 -25.15 -1.78 -11.97
CA HIS A 170 -25.22 -0.32 -12.11
C HIS A 170 -23.85 0.35 -11.83
N SER A 171 -23.58 1.46 -12.52
CA SER A 171 -22.37 2.30 -12.34
C SER A 171 -22.08 2.75 -10.89
N ARG A 172 -23.08 2.77 -10.00
CA ARG A 172 -22.93 3.16 -8.58
C ARG A 172 -22.02 2.20 -7.81
N TRP A 173 -21.95 0.95 -8.24
CA TRP A 173 -21.09 -0.08 -7.66
C TRP A 173 -19.59 0.15 -7.91
N LEU A 174 -19.21 1.06 -8.81
CA LEU A 174 -17.81 1.41 -9.03
C LEU A 174 -17.18 1.97 -7.74
N LEU A 175 -17.86 2.92 -7.07
CA LEU A 175 -17.36 3.51 -5.84
C LEU A 175 -17.31 2.48 -4.69
N SER A 176 -18.26 1.52 -4.67
CA SER A 176 -18.21 0.38 -3.75
C SER A 176 -16.97 -0.49 -3.98
N ALA A 177 -16.64 -0.78 -5.24
CA ALA A 177 -15.45 -1.55 -5.59
C ALA A 177 -14.16 -0.82 -5.23
N GLU A 178 -14.09 0.50 -5.46
CA GLU A 178 -12.96 1.34 -5.04
C GLU A 178 -12.74 1.32 -3.52
N HIS A 179 -13.82 1.37 -2.72
CA HIS A 179 -13.73 1.23 -1.27
C HIS A 179 -13.33 -0.18 -0.84
N LEU A 180 -13.80 -1.21 -1.56
CA LEU A 180 -13.37 -2.58 -1.31
C LEU A 180 -11.88 -2.80 -1.63
N LEU A 181 -11.32 -2.10 -2.63
CA LEU A 181 -9.89 -2.11 -2.91
C LEU A 181 -9.09 -1.37 -1.85
N THR A 182 -9.52 -0.17 -1.46
CA THR A 182 -8.74 0.69 -0.57
C THR A 182 -8.86 0.27 0.89
N LEU A 183 -10.07 -0.03 1.37
CA LEU A 183 -10.33 -0.44 2.75
C LEU A 183 -10.28 -1.96 2.94
N GLY A 184 -10.71 -2.75 1.95
CA GLY A 184 -10.64 -4.21 2.01
C GLY A 184 -9.25 -4.73 1.66
N TRP A 185 -8.81 -4.55 0.42
CA TRP A 185 -7.51 -5.05 -0.03
C TRP A 185 -6.33 -4.31 0.62
N MET A 186 -6.18 -3.01 0.40
CA MET A 186 -5.00 -2.26 0.84
C MET A 186 -4.94 -2.08 2.36
N MET A 187 -5.98 -1.56 3.00
CA MET A 187 -5.95 -1.22 4.43
C MET A 187 -5.82 -2.46 5.32
N LEU A 188 -6.61 -3.53 5.12
CA LEU A 188 -6.48 -4.73 5.93
C LEU A 188 -5.13 -5.43 5.73
N MET A 189 -4.52 -5.32 4.54
CA MET A 189 -3.15 -5.78 4.32
C MET A 189 -2.16 -4.98 5.15
N ILE A 190 -2.28 -3.64 5.13
CA ILE A 190 -1.43 -2.74 5.92
C ILE A 190 -1.57 -3.06 7.42
N ILE A 191 -2.79 -3.20 7.92
CA ILE A 191 -3.07 -3.55 9.33
C ILE A 191 -2.43 -4.89 9.68
N GLY A 192 -2.66 -5.93 8.87
CA GLY A 192 -2.11 -7.27 9.09
C GLY A 192 -0.58 -7.25 9.12
N VAL A 193 0.06 -6.64 8.13
CA VAL A 193 1.52 -6.52 8.08
C VAL A 193 2.05 -5.68 9.24
N ALA A 194 1.48 -4.50 9.50
CA ALA A 194 1.94 -3.59 10.55
C ALA A 194 1.89 -4.26 11.94
N CYS A 195 0.81 -4.99 12.26
CA CYS A 195 0.66 -5.69 13.54
C CYS A 195 1.62 -6.87 13.71
N HIS A 196 2.01 -7.54 12.61
CA HIS A 196 3.10 -8.51 12.65
C HIS A 196 4.46 -7.83 12.85
N VAL A 197 4.67 -6.70 12.21
CA VAL A 197 6.01 -6.26 11.89
C VAL A 197 6.52 -5.17 12.84
N LEU A 198 5.71 -4.15 13.12
CA LEU A 198 6.11 -3.01 13.95
C LEU A 198 6.51 -3.37 15.38
N PRO A 199 5.83 -4.29 16.10
CA PRO A 199 6.22 -4.64 17.48
C PRO A 199 7.61 -5.28 17.51
N ARG A 200 7.89 -6.13 16.52
CA ARG A 200 9.18 -6.81 16.37
C ARG A 200 10.31 -5.85 16.01
N TRP A 201 10.03 -4.84 15.20
CA TRP A 201 11.03 -3.88 14.75
C TRP A 201 11.32 -2.77 15.76
N SER A 202 10.28 -2.32 16.47
CA SER A 202 10.42 -1.35 17.56
C SER A 202 11.01 -1.99 18.82
N GLY A 203 10.82 -3.30 18.99
CA GLY A 203 11.13 -4.00 20.23
C GLY A 203 10.12 -3.69 21.35
N GLN A 204 9.02 -3.01 21.03
CA GLN A 204 7.97 -2.70 21.97
C GLN A 204 6.81 -3.69 21.85
N ALA A 205 6.28 -4.09 23.00
CA ALA A 205 5.01 -4.79 23.03
C ALA A 205 3.89 -3.88 22.54
N THR A 206 2.92 -4.49 21.87
CA THR A 206 1.62 -3.87 21.59
C THR A 206 0.76 -3.82 22.85
N ARG A 207 -0.33 -3.05 22.77
CA ARG A 207 -1.39 -3.12 23.77
C ARG A 207 -2.19 -4.42 23.65
N ASP A 208 -3.20 -4.55 24.51
CA ASP A 208 -4.10 -5.71 24.57
C ASP A 208 -4.67 -6.09 23.18
N PRO A 209 -4.53 -7.36 22.73
CA PRO A 209 -5.08 -7.88 21.48
C PRO A 209 -6.59 -7.64 21.29
N ARG A 210 -7.35 -7.41 22.38
CA ARG A 210 -8.78 -7.07 22.30
C ARG A 210 -9.03 -5.84 21.42
N TRP A 211 -8.15 -4.84 21.43
CA TRP A 211 -8.27 -3.67 20.57
C TRP A 211 -8.16 -4.02 19.09
N LEU A 212 -7.28 -4.96 18.73
CA LEU A 212 -7.19 -5.46 17.35
C LEU A 212 -8.45 -6.24 16.97
N LYS A 213 -8.96 -7.08 17.88
CA LYS A 213 -10.18 -7.86 17.63
C LYS A 213 -11.38 -6.94 17.38
N VAL A 214 -11.61 -5.98 18.28
CA VAL A 214 -12.69 -4.97 18.14
C VAL A 214 -12.49 -4.15 16.87
N GLY A 215 -11.27 -3.66 16.64
CA GLY A 215 -10.94 -2.89 15.45
C GLY A 215 -11.23 -3.66 14.17
N LEU A 216 -10.81 -4.92 14.06
CA LEU A 216 -11.11 -5.75 12.91
C LEU A 216 -12.61 -6.00 12.76
N SER A 217 -13.34 -6.34 13.83
CA SER A 217 -14.80 -6.52 13.74
C SER A 217 -15.51 -5.29 13.19
N LEU A 218 -15.19 -4.10 13.73
CA LEU A 218 -15.72 -2.82 13.25
C LEU A 218 -15.28 -2.54 11.81
N HIS A 219 -14.06 -2.90 11.43
CA HIS A 219 -13.59 -2.71 10.05
C HIS A 219 -14.41 -3.52 9.04
N HIS A 220 -14.69 -4.80 9.34
CA HIS A 220 -15.48 -5.66 8.46
C HIS A 220 -16.93 -5.17 8.36
N LEU A 221 -17.56 -4.80 9.49
CA LEU A 221 -18.91 -4.23 9.50
C LEU A 221 -18.95 -2.91 8.72
N GLY A 222 -17.98 -2.03 8.97
CA GLY A 222 -17.85 -0.75 8.28
C GLY A 222 -17.66 -0.91 6.78
N LEU A 223 -16.79 -1.81 6.36
CA LEU A 223 -16.55 -2.12 4.96
C LEU A 223 -17.82 -2.66 4.27
N LEU A 224 -18.52 -3.61 4.91
CA LEU A 224 -19.77 -4.14 4.38
C LEU A 224 -20.82 -3.04 4.23
N SER A 225 -21.00 -2.21 5.26
CA SER A 225 -21.93 -1.07 5.24
C SER A 225 -21.57 -0.04 4.17
N ILE A 226 -20.28 0.29 3.98
CA ILE A 226 -19.85 1.20 2.91
C ILE A 226 -20.15 0.61 1.53
N VAL A 227 -19.75 -0.64 1.29
CA VAL A 227 -19.92 -1.30 -0.02
C VAL A 227 -21.40 -1.38 -0.40
N LEU A 228 -22.25 -1.81 0.52
CA LEU A 228 -23.69 -1.87 0.31
C LEU A 228 -24.31 -0.47 0.21
N GLY A 229 -23.98 0.43 1.13
CA GLY A 229 -24.52 1.79 1.18
C GLY A 229 -24.23 2.58 -0.09
N LEU A 230 -23.04 2.43 -0.68
CA LEU A 230 -22.72 3.04 -1.96
C LEU A 230 -23.36 2.30 -3.15
N GLY A 231 -23.41 0.96 -3.09
CA GLY A 231 -23.90 0.13 -4.19
C GLY A 231 -25.41 0.27 -4.42
N VAL A 232 -26.17 0.37 -3.33
CA VAL A 232 -27.64 0.54 -3.36
C VAL A 232 -28.09 1.98 -3.05
N ASP A 233 -27.16 2.92 -2.98
CA ASP A 233 -27.42 4.35 -2.76
C ASP A 233 -28.20 4.67 -1.47
N LEU A 234 -27.74 4.11 -0.35
CA LEU A 234 -28.23 4.37 1.00
C LEU A 234 -27.20 5.21 1.79
N PRO A 235 -27.30 6.56 1.76
CA PRO A 235 -26.33 7.45 2.42
C PRO A 235 -26.15 7.17 3.91
N ALA A 236 -27.24 6.87 4.64
CA ALA A 236 -27.18 6.58 6.07
C ALA A 236 -26.34 5.33 6.37
N LEU A 237 -26.45 4.28 5.53
CA LEU A 237 -25.65 3.07 5.67
C LEU A 237 -24.17 3.33 5.36
N PHE A 238 -23.89 4.16 4.34
CA PHE A 238 -22.54 4.62 4.05
C PHE A 238 -21.93 5.41 5.23
N ALA A 239 -22.66 6.35 5.81
CA ALA A 239 -22.20 7.15 6.96
C ALA A 239 -21.95 6.29 8.21
N LEU A 240 -22.85 5.34 8.49
CA LEU A 240 -22.66 4.35 9.56
C LEU A 240 -21.38 3.53 9.32
N GLY A 241 -21.19 3.06 8.09
CA GLY A 241 -20.00 2.30 7.71
C GLY A 241 -18.70 3.10 7.86
N ALA A 242 -18.70 4.37 7.42
CA ALA A 242 -17.58 5.29 7.60
C ALA A 242 -17.24 5.52 9.09
N SER A 243 -18.26 5.63 9.94
CA SER A 243 -18.10 5.76 11.39
C SER A 243 -17.45 4.52 12.01
N PHE A 244 -17.87 3.32 11.59
CA PHE A 244 -17.24 2.08 12.03
C PHE A 244 -15.77 1.97 11.58
N ILE A 245 -15.45 2.38 10.34
CA ILE A 245 -14.07 2.42 9.85
C ILE A 245 -13.20 3.39 10.66
N LEU A 246 -13.71 4.58 11.01
CA LEU A 246 -12.99 5.53 11.87
C LEU A 246 -12.61 4.89 13.20
N VAL A 247 -13.58 4.31 13.90
CA VAL A 247 -13.35 3.68 15.21
C VAL A 247 -12.43 2.47 15.06
N ALA A 248 -12.59 1.67 14.01
CA ALA A 248 -11.71 0.55 13.71
C ALA A 248 -10.23 0.96 13.58
N LEU A 249 -9.97 2.04 12.84
CA LEU A 249 -8.64 2.57 12.63
C LEU A 249 -8.09 3.23 13.90
N ALA A 250 -8.92 3.93 14.67
CA ALA A 250 -8.53 4.45 15.99
C ALA A 250 -8.09 3.31 16.93
N CYS A 251 -8.82 2.18 16.96
CA CYS A 251 -8.44 0.99 17.72
C CYS A 251 -7.09 0.41 17.25
N CYS A 252 -6.85 0.35 15.93
CA CYS A 252 -5.59 -0.14 15.37
C CYS A 252 -4.41 0.79 15.69
N VAL A 253 -4.59 2.11 15.56
CA VAL A 253 -3.59 3.09 15.96
C VAL A 253 -3.32 2.97 17.46
N TRP A 254 -4.37 2.92 18.28
CA TRP A 254 -4.25 2.73 19.72
C TRP A 254 -3.44 1.48 20.09
N LEU A 255 -3.66 0.36 19.42
CA LEU A 255 -2.87 -0.86 19.60
C LEU A 255 -1.36 -0.62 19.35
N LEU A 256 -1.05 0.15 18.29
CA LEU A 256 0.30 0.35 17.76
C LEU A 256 1.04 1.56 18.33
N ILE A 257 0.38 2.46 19.08
CA ILE A 257 1.02 3.66 19.67
C ILE A 257 2.34 3.35 20.38
N PRO A 258 2.48 2.32 21.23
CA PRO A 258 3.78 2.04 21.87
C PRO A 258 4.93 1.83 20.86
N ALA A 259 4.66 1.12 19.76
CA ALA A 259 5.64 0.91 18.70
C ALA A 259 5.94 2.21 17.91
N LEU A 260 4.94 3.07 17.72
CA LEU A 260 5.06 4.35 16.99
C LEU A 260 5.69 5.48 17.82
N ALA A 261 5.51 5.44 19.15
CA ALA A 261 6.03 6.40 20.10
C ALA A 261 7.51 6.15 20.45
N THR A 262 8.06 4.99 20.06
CA THR A 262 9.47 4.68 20.32
C THR A 262 10.36 5.71 19.64
N PRO A 263 11.23 6.42 20.39
CA PRO A 263 12.13 7.38 19.79
C PRO A 263 13.08 6.67 18.82
N PRO A 264 13.33 7.23 17.62
CA PRO A 264 14.29 6.65 16.70
C PRO A 264 15.67 6.63 17.37
N VAL A 265 16.26 5.45 17.49
CA VAL A 265 17.61 5.32 18.04
C VAL A 265 18.62 5.52 16.93
N LYS A 266 19.57 6.44 17.14
CA LYS A 266 20.72 6.62 16.25
C LYS A 266 21.49 5.30 16.22
N GLN A 267 21.46 4.60 15.08
CA GLN A 267 22.08 3.30 14.94
C GLN A 267 23.61 3.47 15.11
N PRO A 268 24.26 2.78 16.07
CA PRO A 268 25.72 2.79 16.13
C PRO A 268 26.27 2.25 14.82
N SER A 269 27.23 2.96 14.24
CA SER A 269 27.65 2.79 12.85
C SER A 269 28.22 1.40 12.56
N GLN A 270 28.70 0.63 13.53
CA GLN A 270 29.34 -0.66 13.28
C GLN A 270 29.17 -1.65 14.46
N LEU A 271 29.06 -2.95 14.11
CA LEU A 271 29.57 -4.14 14.82
C LEU A 271 28.70 -5.08 15.70
N SER A 272 27.54 -4.76 16.26
CA SER A 272 26.78 -5.83 16.96
C SER A 272 25.84 -6.58 15.99
N ILE A 273 26.25 -7.77 15.53
CA ILE A 273 25.43 -8.69 14.71
C ILE A 273 24.19 -9.19 15.48
N VAL A 274 24.18 -9.06 16.81
CA VAL A 274 23.24 -9.77 17.69
C VAL A 274 22.04 -8.92 18.16
N GLN A 275 22.09 -7.59 18.12
CA GLN A 275 20.97 -6.79 18.64
C GLN A 275 19.86 -6.53 17.60
N PRO A 276 18.58 -6.62 18.01
CA PRO A 276 17.45 -6.25 17.15
C PRO A 276 17.58 -4.78 16.72
N ARG A 277 17.87 -4.59 15.44
CA ARG A 277 18.11 -3.27 14.85
C ARG A 277 16.81 -2.47 14.78
N ARG A 278 16.66 -1.53 15.73
CA ARG A 278 15.54 -0.56 15.86
C ARG A 278 15.24 0.19 14.55
N ILE A 279 14.00 0.67 14.45
CA ILE A 279 13.51 1.51 13.34
C ILE A 279 14.32 2.81 13.27
N GLY A 280 14.88 3.10 12.09
CA GLY A 280 15.61 4.33 11.84
C GLY A 280 14.68 5.55 11.73
N PRO A 281 15.21 6.78 11.88
CA PRO A 281 14.39 7.99 11.82
C PRO A 281 13.60 8.07 10.53
N LEU A 282 14.23 7.86 9.37
CA LEU A 282 13.61 7.93 8.06
C LEU A 282 12.27 7.17 7.97
N THR A 283 12.30 5.87 8.30
CA THR A 283 11.11 5.03 8.31
C THR A 283 10.04 5.56 9.28
N MET A 284 10.45 6.04 10.45
CA MET A 284 9.50 6.58 11.43
C MET A 284 8.83 7.86 10.94
N TRP A 285 9.58 8.78 10.32
CA TRP A 285 9.04 9.99 9.70
C TRP A 285 8.02 9.64 8.61
N SER A 286 8.34 8.70 7.73
CA SER A 286 7.41 8.22 6.71
C SER A 286 6.14 7.62 7.31
N ILE A 287 6.25 6.75 8.33
CA ILE A 287 5.07 6.15 8.97
C ILE A 287 4.19 7.23 9.61
N ARG A 288 4.78 8.20 10.32
CA ARG A 288 4.02 9.29 10.95
C ARG A 288 3.32 10.17 9.93
N ALA A 289 4.02 10.56 8.86
CA ALA A 289 3.42 11.33 7.78
C ALA A 289 2.30 10.56 7.07
N ALA A 290 2.49 9.26 6.82
CA ALA A 290 1.46 8.41 6.24
C ALA A 290 0.22 8.34 7.13
N VAL A 291 0.38 8.17 8.45
CA VAL A 291 -0.75 8.17 9.41
C VAL A 291 -1.45 9.52 9.45
N PHE A 292 -0.72 10.63 9.34
CA PHE A 292 -1.32 11.96 9.21
C PHE A 292 -2.19 12.08 7.96
N TYR A 293 -1.67 11.72 6.78
CA TYR A 293 -2.44 11.75 5.54
C TYR A 293 -3.62 10.77 5.53
N LEU A 294 -3.50 9.63 6.21
CA LEU A 294 -4.62 8.73 6.43
C LEU A 294 -5.73 9.42 7.25
N ALA A 295 -5.38 10.14 8.31
CA ALA A 295 -6.35 10.88 9.11
C ALA A 295 -7.05 11.97 8.29
N VAL A 296 -6.30 12.71 7.45
CA VAL A 296 -6.88 13.67 6.50
C VAL A 296 -7.85 12.98 5.54
N GLY A 297 -7.42 11.87 4.92
CA GLY A 297 -8.25 11.08 4.01
C GLY A 297 -9.54 10.56 4.64
N ILE A 298 -9.47 10.02 5.86
CA ILE A 298 -10.66 9.56 6.61
C ILE A 298 -11.57 10.73 6.96
N GLY A 299 -11.01 11.84 7.45
CA GLY A 299 -11.79 13.03 7.79
C GLY A 299 -12.60 13.54 6.61
N LEU A 300 -11.97 13.61 5.43
CA LEU A 300 -12.66 13.92 4.17
C LEU A 300 -13.72 12.87 3.83
N GLY A 301 -13.39 11.58 3.89
CA GLY A 301 -14.34 10.49 3.57
C GLY A 301 -15.59 10.52 4.44
N ILE A 302 -15.46 10.82 5.74
CA ILE A 302 -16.59 10.99 6.66
C ILE A 302 -17.40 12.22 6.28
N SER A 303 -16.75 13.35 6.00
CA SER A 303 -17.46 14.57 5.58
C SER A 303 -18.31 14.32 4.32
N PHE A 304 -17.83 13.49 3.39
CA PHE A 304 -18.53 13.15 2.16
C PHE A 304 -19.76 12.28 2.39
N ALA A 305 -19.79 11.55 3.51
CA ALA A 305 -20.95 10.76 3.91
C ALA A 305 -22.11 11.65 4.38
N PHE A 306 -21.81 12.84 4.89
CA PHE A 306 -22.81 13.83 5.29
C PHE A 306 -23.12 14.83 4.17
N ASP A 307 -22.13 15.21 3.36
CA ASP A 307 -22.27 16.11 2.22
C ASP A 307 -21.64 15.52 0.94
N ARG A 308 -22.49 14.97 0.08
CA ARG A 308 -22.05 14.37 -1.19
C ARG A 308 -21.60 15.40 -2.22
N ALA A 309 -22.11 16.63 -2.16
CA ALA A 309 -21.69 17.70 -3.08
C ALA A 309 -20.25 18.11 -2.76
N LEU A 310 -19.93 18.26 -1.48
CA LEU A 310 -18.56 18.43 -1.00
C LEU A 310 -17.67 17.26 -1.44
N GLY A 311 -18.17 16.03 -1.33
CA GLY A 311 -17.48 14.83 -1.79
C GLY A 311 -17.12 14.85 -3.27
N ALA A 312 -18.02 15.32 -4.14
CA ALA A 312 -17.72 15.45 -5.56
C ALA A 312 -16.59 16.44 -5.84
N GLN A 313 -16.52 17.55 -5.09
CA GLN A 313 -15.52 18.61 -5.27
C GLN A 313 -14.15 18.24 -4.69
N LEU A 314 -14.13 17.63 -3.51
CA LEU A 314 -12.90 17.31 -2.76
C LEU A 314 -12.42 15.87 -2.97
N ARG A 315 -13.06 15.09 -3.84
CA ARG A 315 -12.62 13.73 -4.19
C ARG A 315 -11.13 13.66 -4.57
N PRO A 316 -10.58 14.59 -5.39
CA PRO A 316 -9.16 14.53 -5.72
C PRO A 316 -8.25 14.58 -4.49
N ILE A 317 -8.51 15.51 -3.54
CA ILE A 317 -7.75 15.62 -2.28
C ILE A 317 -7.86 14.33 -1.47
N HIS A 318 -9.07 13.77 -1.34
CA HIS A 318 -9.27 12.52 -0.62
C HIS A 318 -8.46 11.35 -1.23
N VAL A 319 -8.43 11.24 -2.56
CA VAL A 319 -7.69 10.19 -3.26
C VAL A 319 -6.18 10.41 -3.16
N GLU A 320 -5.69 11.63 -3.38
CA GLU A 320 -4.27 12.00 -3.25
C GLU A 320 -3.74 11.74 -1.84
N SER A 321 -4.43 12.24 -0.82
CA SER A 321 -4.10 12.00 0.58
C SER A 321 -4.04 10.49 0.91
N ASN A 322 -4.97 9.67 0.41
CA ASN A 322 -4.97 8.24 0.72
C ASN A 322 -3.95 7.42 -0.09
N LEU A 323 -3.80 7.68 -1.39
CA LEU A 323 -2.93 6.88 -2.26
C LEU A 323 -1.48 7.38 -2.26
N ALA A 324 -1.27 8.68 -2.47
CA ALA A 324 0.06 9.27 -2.45
C ALA A 324 0.51 9.57 -1.02
N GLY A 325 -0.32 10.26 -0.23
CA GLY A 325 0.01 10.68 1.14
C GLY A 325 0.14 9.53 2.13
N PHE A 326 -0.82 8.62 2.17
CA PHE A 326 -0.81 7.49 3.11
C PHE A 326 -0.08 6.28 2.50
N ALA A 327 -0.65 5.63 1.49
CA ALA A 327 -0.17 4.33 1.05
C ALA A 327 1.24 4.40 0.47
N THR A 328 1.52 5.36 -0.41
CA THR A 328 2.83 5.49 -1.06
C THR A 328 3.93 5.87 -0.07
N ILE A 329 3.71 6.88 0.79
CA ILE A 329 4.71 7.26 1.81
C ILE A 329 4.92 6.12 2.82
N LEU A 330 3.87 5.39 3.21
CA LEU A 330 4.01 4.21 4.06
C LEU A 330 4.89 3.16 3.39
N ILE A 331 4.64 2.85 2.11
CA ILE A 331 5.44 1.89 1.34
C ILE A 331 6.90 2.37 1.26
N TYR A 332 7.17 3.66 1.06
CA TYR A 332 8.53 4.19 1.09
C TYR A 332 9.22 3.91 2.42
N GLY A 333 8.58 4.29 3.53
CA GLY A 333 9.12 4.09 4.88
C GLY A 333 9.40 2.62 5.19
N MET A 334 8.44 1.75 4.86
CA MET A 334 8.54 0.30 5.05
C MET A 334 9.63 -0.30 4.16
N ALA A 335 9.73 0.10 2.88
CA ALA A 335 10.74 -0.39 1.95
C ALA A 335 12.16 -0.01 2.38
N TYR A 336 12.36 1.23 2.85
CA TYR A 336 13.64 1.68 3.41
C TYR A 336 14.10 0.84 4.60
N PHE A 337 13.17 0.26 5.35
CA PHE A 337 13.48 -0.67 6.42
C PHE A 337 13.68 -2.11 5.91
N MET A 338 12.73 -2.61 5.12
CA MET A 338 12.62 -4.02 4.75
C MET A 338 13.63 -4.45 3.70
N ILE A 339 13.76 -3.70 2.61
CA ILE A 339 14.51 -4.12 1.43
C ILE A 339 16.00 -4.30 1.71
N PRO A 340 16.69 -3.37 2.40
CA PRO A 340 18.08 -3.59 2.79
C PRO A 340 18.27 -4.90 3.59
N ARG A 341 17.32 -5.22 4.48
CA ARG A 341 17.36 -6.43 5.31
C ARG A 341 17.11 -7.69 4.50
N PHE A 342 16.14 -7.67 3.59
CA PHE A 342 15.85 -8.79 2.69
C PHE A 342 17.03 -9.10 1.77
N MET A 343 17.77 -8.05 1.38
CA MET A 343 18.99 -8.14 0.58
C MET A 343 20.25 -8.39 1.40
N GLY A 344 20.21 -8.29 2.73
CA GLY A 344 21.35 -8.50 3.61
C GLY A 344 22.46 -7.45 3.48
N ARG A 345 22.12 -6.21 3.08
CA ARG A 345 23.10 -5.14 2.79
C ARG A 345 22.55 -3.76 3.18
N PRO A 346 23.37 -2.69 3.24
CA PRO A 346 22.87 -1.36 3.60
C PRO A 346 21.93 -0.79 2.52
N LEU A 347 21.18 0.24 2.88
CA LEU A 347 20.36 1.00 1.95
C LEU A 347 21.25 1.71 0.91
N GLY A 348 21.00 1.45 -0.36
CA GLY A 348 21.65 2.15 -1.47
C GLY A 348 21.23 3.62 -1.48
N LEU A 349 22.20 4.52 -1.69
CA LEU A 349 21.97 5.96 -1.72
C LEU A 349 21.28 6.50 -0.44
N ALA A 350 21.67 6.03 0.74
CA ALA A 350 21.02 6.37 2.01
C ALA A 350 20.89 7.90 2.27
N ASN A 351 21.86 8.71 1.81
CA ASN A 351 21.79 10.17 1.96
C ASN A 351 20.64 10.80 1.14
N ILE A 352 20.35 10.22 -0.04
CA ILE A 352 19.27 10.69 -0.93
C ILE A 352 17.90 10.32 -0.35
N ALA A 353 17.81 9.20 0.37
CA ALA A 353 16.55 8.72 0.93
C ALA A 353 15.90 9.71 1.90
N ASN A 354 16.69 10.46 2.67
CA ASN A 354 16.17 11.52 3.55
C ASN A 354 15.47 12.62 2.75
N TRP A 355 16.16 13.18 1.75
CA TRP A 355 15.60 14.19 0.86
C TRP A 355 14.35 13.70 0.15
N GLN A 356 14.39 12.45 -0.33
CA GLN A 356 13.26 11.82 -1.00
C GLN A 356 11.99 11.86 -0.16
N VAL A 357 12.06 11.51 1.13
CA VAL A 357 10.88 11.50 2.00
C VAL A 357 10.34 12.90 2.25
N PHE A 358 11.21 13.89 2.46
CA PHE A 358 10.77 15.29 2.60
C PHE A 358 10.08 15.81 1.33
N LEU A 359 10.64 15.49 0.16
CA LEU A 359 10.04 15.85 -1.13
C LEU A 359 8.68 15.16 -1.31
N ALA A 360 8.55 13.88 -1.00
CA ALA A 360 7.29 13.15 -1.09
C ALA A 360 6.20 13.76 -0.19
N ILE A 361 6.52 14.04 1.08
CA ILE A 361 5.57 14.65 2.03
C ILE A 361 5.14 16.04 1.55
N SER A 362 6.10 16.87 1.12
CA SER A 362 5.82 18.25 0.68
C SER A 362 5.02 18.27 -0.62
N ALA A 363 5.30 17.35 -1.54
CA ALA A 363 4.59 17.22 -2.80
C ALA A 363 3.09 17.00 -2.59
N VAL A 364 2.71 16.05 -1.73
CA VAL A 364 1.30 15.74 -1.45
C VAL A 364 0.60 16.96 -0.85
N ALA A 365 1.22 17.64 0.12
CA ALA A 365 0.64 18.85 0.71
C ALA A 365 0.41 19.95 -0.34
N ILE A 366 1.38 20.17 -1.23
CA ILE A 366 1.27 21.16 -2.31
C ILE A 366 0.17 20.78 -3.32
N ILE A 367 0.05 19.49 -3.66
CA ILE A 367 -1.01 18.98 -4.54
C ILE A 367 -2.39 19.17 -3.90
N ASP A 368 -2.55 18.81 -2.63
CA ASP A 368 -3.81 18.97 -1.89
C ASP A 368 -4.22 20.45 -1.81
N LEU A 369 -3.27 21.35 -1.56
CA LEU A 369 -3.49 22.81 -1.59
C LEU A 369 -3.85 23.31 -3.00
N GLY A 370 -3.23 22.76 -4.04
CA GLY A 370 -3.55 23.06 -5.44
C GLY A 370 -4.98 22.66 -5.79
N TRP A 371 -5.44 21.47 -5.38
CA TRP A 371 -6.81 21.04 -5.57
C TRP A 371 -7.81 21.90 -4.78
N ALA A 372 -7.51 22.21 -3.52
CA ALA A 372 -8.34 23.09 -2.71
C ALA A 372 -8.44 24.50 -3.35
N GLY A 373 -7.33 25.02 -3.88
CA GLY A 373 -7.30 26.27 -4.62
C GLY A 373 -8.16 26.25 -5.88
N LEU A 374 -8.21 25.12 -6.62
CA LEU A 374 -9.08 24.99 -7.79
C LEU A 374 -10.56 25.06 -7.38
N VAL A 375 -10.94 24.38 -6.30
CA VAL A 375 -12.31 24.43 -5.76
C VAL A 375 -12.67 25.85 -5.30
N ALA A 376 -11.71 26.58 -4.74
CA ALA A 376 -11.87 27.97 -4.34
C ALA A 376 -11.75 29.00 -5.50
N GLY A 377 -11.54 28.56 -6.75
CA GLY A 377 -11.44 29.46 -7.91
C GLY A 377 -10.15 30.30 -7.97
N LEU A 378 -9.07 29.86 -7.32
CA LEU A 378 -7.81 30.60 -7.23
C LEU A 378 -6.94 30.39 -8.49
N ALA A 379 -6.53 31.48 -9.14
CA ALA A 379 -5.76 31.44 -10.38
C ALA A 379 -4.41 30.73 -10.26
N TRP A 380 -3.79 30.71 -9.07
CA TRP A 380 -2.49 30.07 -8.84
C TRP A 380 -2.58 28.56 -8.58
N ALA A 381 -3.78 28.02 -8.39
CA ALA A 381 -4.01 26.64 -7.99
C ALA A 381 -3.37 25.62 -8.95
N ARG A 382 -3.47 25.88 -10.26
CA ARG A 382 -2.89 25.00 -11.29
C ARG A 382 -1.37 24.97 -11.24
N TRP A 383 -0.73 26.09 -10.92
CA TRP A 383 0.73 26.15 -10.76
C TRP A 383 1.19 25.30 -9.57
N LEU A 384 0.46 25.34 -8.45
CA LEU A 384 0.75 24.46 -7.32
C LEU A 384 0.60 22.98 -7.69
N LEU A 385 -0.46 22.61 -8.43
CA LEU A 385 -0.64 21.23 -8.88
C LEU A 385 0.52 20.73 -9.73
N VAL A 386 0.94 21.49 -10.75
CA VAL A 386 2.06 21.12 -11.62
C VAL A 386 3.37 21.06 -10.84
N PHE A 387 3.62 22.04 -9.97
CA PHE A 387 4.81 22.08 -9.13
C PHE A 387 4.87 20.89 -8.15
N GLY A 388 3.78 20.64 -7.44
CA GLY A 388 3.66 19.51 -6.52
C GLY A 388 3.79 18.16 -7.24
N ALA A 389 3.16 17.98 -8.40
CA ALA A 389 3.32 16.77 -9.22
C ALA A 389 4.77 16.58 -9.70
N SER A 390 5.47 17.66 -10.00
CA SER A 390 6.88 17.63 -10.40
C SER A 390 7.79 17.19 -9.25
N ILE A 391 7.57 17.74 -8.04
CA ILE A 391 8.26 17.31 -6.82
C ILE A 391 7.95 15.84 -6.52
N HIS A 392 6.69 15.41 -6.69
CA HIS A 392 6.30 14.02 -6.51
C HIS A 392 7.05 13.09 -7.48
N GLY A 393 7.14 13.46 -8.76
CA GLY A 393 7.92 12.74 -9.77
C GLY A 393 9.39 12.61 -9.40
N LEU A 394 10.01 13.70 -8.93
CA LEU A 394 11.39 13.67 -8.44
C LEU A 394 11.54 12.74 -7.23
N ALA A 395 10.62 12.80 -6.26
CA ALA A 395 10.65 11.92 -5.09
C ALA A 395 10.51 10.43 -5.49
N ALA A 396 9.64 10.10 -6.43
CA ALA A 396 9.47 8.75 -6.95
C ALA A 396 10.73 8.24 -7.68
N LEU A 397 11.40 9.12 -8.45
CA LEU A 397 12.66 8.81 -9.11
C LEU A 397 13.78 8.51 -8.11
N LEU A 398 13.96 9.40 -7.13
CA LEU A 398 14.99 9.22 -6.08
C LEU A 398 14.75 7.94 -5.27
N PHE A 399 13.49 7.63 -4.96
CA PHE A 399 13.11 6.38 -4.30
C PHE A 399 13.48 5.16 -5.16
N SER A 400 13.11 5.19 -6.44
CA SER A 400 13.39 4.12 -7.39
C SER A 400 14.89 3.87 -7.54
N LEU A 401 15.70 4.92 -7.68
CA LEU A 401 17.16 4.82 -7.76
C LEU A 401 17.76 4.23 -6.48
N SER A 402 17.29 4.67 -5.30
CA SER A 402 17.72 4.11 -4.01
C SER A 402 17.38 2.62 -3.89
N MET A 403 16.17 2.21 -4.30
CA MET A 403 15.77 0.80 -4.29
C MET A 403 16.57 -0.04 -5.27
N LEU A 404 16.76 0.43 -6.50
CA LEU A 404 17.56 -0.28 -7.51
C LEU A 404 19.02 -0.43 -7.06
N ALA A 405 19.62 0.61 -6.51
CA ALA A 405 20.95 0.53 -5.88
C ALA A 405 20.95 -0.52 -4.76
N THR A 406 19.91 -0.53 -3.92
CA THR A 406 19.75 -1.53 -2.85
C THR A 406 19.47 -2.94 -3.37
N ILE A 407 18.98 -3.14 -4.60
CA ILE A 407 18.66 -4.46 -5.18
C ILE A 407 19.81 -4.98 -6.07
N TYR A 408 20.65 -4.12 -6.63
CA TYR A 408 21.67 -4.52 -7.60
C TYR A 408 23.13 -4.16 -7.27
N GLN A 409 23.42 -3.36 -6.23
CA GLN A 409 24.81 -3.05 -5.89
C GLN A 409 25.65 -4.32 -5.62
N PRO A 410 26.79 -4.53 -6.30
CA PRO A 410 27.64 -5.68 -6.07
C PRO A 410 28.12 -5.73 -4.61
N VAL A 411 28.18 -6.93 -4.03
CA VAL A 411 28.70 -7.12 -2.67
C VAL A 411 30.22 -6.85 -2.72
N PRO A 412 30.75 -5.89 -1.95
CA PRO A 412 32.19 -5.65 -1.96
C PRO A 412 32.95 -6.91 -1.51
N LEU A 413 33.79 -7.46 -2.39
CA LEU A 413 34.58 -8.68 -2.16
C LEU A 413 35.47 -8.61 -0.91
N ARG A 414 35.77 -7.39 -0.43
CA ARG A 414 36.66 -7.12 0.72
C ARG A 414 36.24 -7.77 2.04
N ARG A 415 35.00 -8.27 2.18
CA ARG A 415 34.56 -9.03 3.37
C ARG A 415 34.83 -10.53 3.32
N LEU A 416 35.20 -11.09 2.17
CA LEU A 416 35.52 -12.51 2.06
C LEU A 416 36.98 -12.82 2.44
N ALA A 417 37.88 -11.83 2.37
CA ALA A 417 39.30 -12.00 2.65
C ALA A 417 39.68 -12.00 4.16
N HIS A 418 38.75 -11.71 5.07
CA HIS A 418 39.00 -11.77 6.53
C HIS A 418 38.35 -12.99 7.20
N LYS A 419 37.88 -13.97 6.42
CA LYS A 419 37.33 -15.25 6.90
C LYS A 419 38.08 -16.48 6.41
N SER A 420 39.17 -16.29 5.68
CA SER A 420 40.24 -17.28 5.46
C SER A 420 41.38 -16.95 6.39
#